data_AF-A0A7S2TYD2-F1
#
_entry.id   AF-A0A7S2TYD2-F1
#
_cell.length_a   1.000
_cell.length_b   1.000
_cell.length_c   1.000
_cell.angle_alpha   90.00
_cell.angle_beta   90.00
_cell.angle_gamma   90.00
#
_symmetry.space_group_name_H-M   'P 1'
#
loop_
_entity.id
_entity.type
_entity.pdbx_description
1 polymer ?
#
loop_
_entity_poly.entity_id
_entity_poly.type
_entity_poly.pdbx_seq_one_letter_code
_entity_poly.pdbx_strand_id
1 'polypeptide(L)'
;ALSHSGMGASPAPSTTPEDEYPDFVAPVEWRMIRNEITKDLKVGEWAFDCASLEMWWSVEIFRIFGMDHNFDKPTFAKYKNLLHRDDKDLVLFLFQRALEKGVPYE
;
A
#
# COMPACT_ATOMS: atom_id res chain seq x y z
N ALA A 1 4.72 -43.44 20.27
CA ALA A 1 4.84 -42.96 18.88
C ALA A 1 4.24 -41.56 18.81
N LEU A 2 5.04 -40.62 18.32
CA LEU A 2 4.73 -39.29 17.76
C LEU A 2 4.03 -38.24 18.65
N SER A 3 4.89 -37.35 19.12
CA SER A 3 4.76 -35.93 19.42
C SER A 3 3.91 -35.15 18.41
N HIS A 4 3.12 -34.19 18.90
CA HIS A 4 2.98 -32.90 18.20
C HIS A 4 2.83 -31.77 19.22
N SER A 5 3.79 -30.85 19.16
CA SER A 5 3.91 -29.67 19.99
C SER A 5 2.77 -28.69 19.73
N GLY A 6 2.22 -28.14 20.80
CA GLY A 6 1.38 -26.94 20.74
C GLY A 6 2.21 -25.77 20.26
N MET A 7 1.91 -25.26 19.06
CA MET A 7 2.36 -23.95 18.62
C MET A 7 1.65 -22.91 19.46
N GLY A 8 2.43 -22.15 20.24
CA GLY A 8 1.93 -21.01 20.99
C GLY A 8 1.39 -19.96 20.03
N ALA A 9 0.11 -19.63 20.15
CA ALA A 9 -0.43 -18.41 19.61
C ALA A 9 0.22 -17.25 20.40
N SER A 10 1.02 -16.42 19.73
CA SER A 10 1.38 -15.11 20.30
C SER A 10 0.11 -14.27 20.43
N PRO A 11 -0.07 -13.53 21.54
CA PRO A 11 -1.26 -12.70 21.70
C PRO A 11 -1.21 -11.55 20.69
N ALA A 12 -2.33 -11.30 20.02
CA ALA A 12 -2.52 -10.06 19.29
C ALA A 12 -2.38 -8.88 20.27
N PRO A 13 -1.73 -7.77 19.90
CA PRO A 13 -1.66 -6.59 20.76
C PRO A 13 -3.09 -6.05 20.96
N SER A 14 -3.50 -6.01 22.22
CA SER A 14 -4.74 -5.41 22.69
C SER A 14 -4.60 -3.88 22.70
N THR A 15 -4.63 -3.24 21.54
CA THR A 15 -4.73 -1.78 21.45
C THR A 15 -5.90 -1.40 20.54
N THR A 16 -6.74 -0.52 21.08
CA THR A 16 -7.92 0.03 20.42
C THR A 16 -7.53 0.78 19.14
N PRO A 17 -8.26 0.65 18.02
CA PRO A 17 -7.82 1.12 16.70
C PRO A 17 -7.71 2.65 16.54
N GLU A 18 -8.03 3.43 17.57
CA GLU A 18 -8.21 4.89 17.46
C GLU A 18 -6.98 5.70 17.90
N ASP A 19 -6.03 5.13 18.65
CA ASP A 19 -4.92 5.90 19.25
C ASP A 19 -3.53 5.63 18.65
N GLU A 20 -3.39 4.65 17.76
CA GLU A 20 -2.12 4.37 17.08
C GLU A 20 -2.32 4.35 15.57
N TYR A 21 -2.39 5.54 14.97
CA TYR A 21 -2.00 5.74 13.57
C TYR A 21 -0.63 6.46 13.52
N PRO A 22 0.47 5.85 14.00
CA PRO A 22 1.79 6.42 13.82
C PRO A 22 2.15 6.22 12.34
N ASP A 23 2.15 7.32 11.60
CA ASP A 23 2.52 7.42 10.19
C ASP A 23 1.71 6.55 9.22
N PHE A 24 1.19 7.18 8.18
CA PHE A 24 0.35 6.59 7.13
C PHE A 24 0.97 5.37 6.41
N VAL A 25 2.24 5.06 6.70
CA VAL A 25 2.94 3.86 6.29
C VAL A 25 2.94 2.88 7.47
N ALA A 26 1.85 2.12 7.64
CA ALA A 26 1.76 1.06 8.65
C ALA A 26 3.06 0.22 8.66
N PRO A 27 3.53 -0.23 9.85
CA PRO A 27 4.76 -1.00 9.97
C PRO A 27 4.82 -2.12 8.93
N VAL A 28 6.03 -2.44 8.44
CA VAL A 28 6.24 -3.49 7.41
C VAL A 28 5.48 -4.78 7.76
N GLU A 29 5.36 -5.08 9.05
CA GLU A 29 4.62 -6.22 9.61
C GLU A 29 3.15 -6.29 9.17
N TRP A 30 2.46 -5.16 9.02
CA TRP A 30 1.03 -5.11 8.66
C TRP A 30 0.77 -5.24 7.16
N ARG A 31 1.81 -5.25 6.32
CA ARG A 31 1.66 -5.37 4.86
C ARG A 31 1.01 -6.69 4.44
N MET A 32 1.22 -7.76 5.20
CA MET A 32 0.61 -9.07 4.91
C MET A 32 -0.92 -9.02 5.02
N ILE A 33 -1.43 -8.44 6.11
CA ILE A 33 -2.87 -8.35 6.36
C ILE A 33 -3.54 -7.45 5.31
N ARG A 34 -2.92 -6.31 4.98
CA ARG A 34 -3.41 -5.41 3.91
C ARG A 34 -3.45 -6.10 2.55
N ASN A 35 -2.44 -6.91 2.22
CA ASN A 35 -2.43 -7.66 0.96
C ASN A 35 -3.57 -8.68 0.87
N GLU A 36 -3.91 -9.40 1.93
CA GLU A 36 -5.05 -10.34 1.89
C GLU A 36 -6.39 -9.60 1.79
N ILE A 37 -6.59 -8.51 2.54
CA ILE A 37 -7.83 -7.71 2.46
C ILE A 37 -8.02 -7.12 1.06
N THR A 38 -6.99 -6.48 0.52
CA THR A 38 -7.06 -5.85 -0.81
C THR A 38 -7.31 -6.86 -1.93
N LYS A 39 -6.71 -8.04 -1.83
CA LYS A 39 -6.91 -9.16 -2.75
C LYS A 39 -8.33 -9.74 -2.68
N ASP A 40 -8.91 -9.88 -1.49
CA ASP A 40 -10.29 -10.39 -1.35
C ASP A 40 -11.32 -9.38 -1.86
N LEU A 41 -11.09 -8.10 -1.60
CA LEU A 41 -11.96 -7.00 -2.04
C LEU A 41 -11.73 -6.58 -3.51
N LYS A 42 -10.66 -7.04 -4.16
CA LYS A 42 -10.26 -6.60 -5.51
C LYS A 42 -10.07 -5.09 -5.61
N VAL A 43 -9.56 -4.50 -4.54
CA VAL A 43 -9.24 -3.07 -4.47
C VAL A 43 -7.74 -2.88 -4.38
N GLY A 44 -7.24 -1.91 -5.13
CA GLY A 44 -5.83 -1.54 -5.08
C GLY A 44 -5.57 -0.55 -3.94
N GLU A 45 -4.49 -0.77 -3.20
CA GLU A 45 -3.98 0.18 -2.21
C GLU A 45 -2.54 0.52 -2.56
N TRP A 46 -2.20 1.80 -2.45
CA TRP A 46 -0.84 2.26 -2.60
C TRP A 46 -0.55 3.40 -1.63
N ALA A 47 0.72 3.52 -1.27
CA ALA A 47 1.24 4.59 -0.42
C ALA A 47 2.46 5.21 -1.07
N PHE A 48 2.65 6.50 -0.84
CA PHE A 48 3.84 7.24 -1.26
C PHE A 48 4.37 8.02 -0.06
N ASP A 49 5.61 7.73 0.32
CA ASP A 49 6.30 8.46 1.37
C ASP A 49 7.06 9.63 0.74
N CYS A 50 6.65 10.85 1.10
CA CYS A 50 7.23 12.07 0.57
C CYS A 50 8.65 12.35 1.09
N ALA A 51 9.01 11.83 2.27
CA ALA A 51 10.31 12.04 2.89
C ALA A 51 11.37 11.13 2.26
N SER A 52 11.04 9.85 2.07
CA SER A 52 11.96 8.88 1.44
C SER A 52 11.80 8.79 -0.09
N LEU A 53 10.74 9.38 -0.65
CA LEU A 53 10.32 9.27 -2.05
C LEU A 53 10.04 7.82 -2.48
N GLU A 54 9.77 6.94 -1.51
CA GLU A 54 9.44 5.55 -1.77
C GLU A 54 7.94 5.38 -2.02
N MET A 55 7.62 4.49 -2.95
CA MET A 55 6.25 4.09 -3.25
C MET A 55 6.08 2.63 -2.83
N TRP A 56 4.91 2.31 -2.28
CA TRP A 56 4.51 0.95 -1.97
C TRP A 56 3.16 0.66 -2.63
N TRP A 57 3.05 -0.51 -3.26
CA TRP A 57 1.83 -1.00 -3.88
C TRP A 57 1.43 -2.32 -3.23
N SER A 58 0.14 -2.51 -2.99
CA SER A 58 -0.41 -3.83 -2.67
C SER A 58 -0.24 -4.76 -3.88
N VAL A 59 -0.26 -6.08 -3.63
CA VAL A 59 -0.19 -7.09 -4.70
C VAL A 59 -1.32 -6.90 -5.72
N GLU A 60 -2.47 -6.41 -5.28
CA GLU A 60 -3.62 -6.17 -6.16
C GLU A 60 -3.39 -5.02 -7.14
N ILE A 61 -2.65 -3.96 -6.77
CA ILE A 61 -2.29 -2.89 -7.73
C ILE A 61 -1.45 -3.44 -8.89
N PHE A 62 -0.50 -4.35 -8.62
CA PHE A 62 0.26 -5.00 -9.69
C PHE A 62 -0.64 -5.79 -10.62
N ARG A 63 -1.65 -6.50 -10.09
CA ARG A 63 -2.64 -7.22 -10.89
C ARG A 63 -3.50 -6.28 -11.73
N ILE A 64 -3.98 -5.16 -11.16
CA ILE A 64 -4.77 -4.15 -11.87
C ILE A 64 -4.01 -3.59 -13.07
N PHE A 65 -2.72 -3.32 -12.91
CA PHE A 65 -1.86 -2.82 -13.99
C PHE A 65 -1.23 -3.92 -14.86
N GLY A 66 -1.50 -5.20 -14.61
CA GLY A 66 -0.98 -6.33 -15.39
C GLY A 66 0.54 -6.54 -15.27
N MET A 67 1.14 -6.24 -14.12
CA MET A 67 2.58 -6.35 -13.84
C MET A 67 2.90 -7.48 -12.87
N ASP A 68 4.18 -7.89 -12.82
CA ASP A 68 4.65 -8.92 -11.88
C ASP A 68 5.30 -8.29 -10.65
N HIS A 69 4.63 -8.43 -9.51
CA HIS A 69 5.10 -7.91 -8.21
C HIS A 69 6.47 -8.45 -7.76
N ASN A 70 6.95 -9.58 -8.31
CA ASN A 70 8.26 -10.14 -7.95
C ASN A 70 9.43 -9.43 -8.64
N PHE A 71 9.20 -8.82 -9.80
CA PHE A 71 10.25 -8.22 -10.62
C PHE A 71 10.11 -6.70 -10.74
N ASP A 72 8.91 -6.18 -10.53
CA ASP A 72 8.60 -4.77 -10.70
C ASP A 72 8.64 -4.01 -9.37
N LYS A 73 9.49 -2.97 -9.29
CA LYS A 73 9.45 -2.02 -8.18
C LYS A 73 8.46 -0.88 -8.51
N PRO A 74 7.52 -0.55 -7.62
CA PRO A 74 6.67 0.62 -7.80
C PRO A 74 7.54 1.86 -7.61
N THR A 75 7.49 2.75 -8.58
CA THR A 75 8.16 4.06 -8.50
C THR A 75 7.23 5.11 -9.04
N PHE A 76 7.33 6.34 -8.54
CA PHE A 76 6.54 7.45 -9.05
C PHE A 76 6.77 7.68 -10.56
N ALA A 77 8.01 7.47 -11.05
CA ALA A 77 8.32 7.54 -12.47
C ALA A 77 7.56 6.48 -13.29
N LYS A 78 7.47 5.24 -12.79
CA LYS A 78 6.72 4.17 -13.45
C LYS A 78 5.22 4.44 -13.41
N TYR A 79 4.68 4.84 -12.25
CA TYR A 79 3.28 5.24 -12.09
C TYR A 79 2.85 6.28 -13.13
N LYS A 80 3.64 7.34 -13.31
CA LYS A 80 3.41 8.38 -14.33
C LYS A 80 3.27 7.86 -15.75
N ASN A 81 3.91 6.74 -16.08
CA ASN A 81 3.88 6.15 -17.42
C ASN A 81 2.72 5.15 -17.60
N LEU A 82 2.10 4.71 -16.51
CA LEU A 82 0.92 3.84 -16.53
C LEU A 82 -0.40 4.63 -16.65
N LEU A 83 -0.37 5.93 -16.37
CA LEU A 83 -1.53 6.80 -16.53
C LEU A 83 -1.89 6.99 -18.00
N HIS A 84 -3.19 6.98 -18.30
CA HIS A 84 -3.69 7.33 -19.61
C HIS A 84 -3.28 8.77 -19.97
N ARG A 85 -2.98 9.02 -21.26
CA ARG A 85 -2.46 10.32 -21.72
C ARG A 85 -3.38 11.48 -21.32
N ASP A 86 -4.68 11.29 -21.48
CA ASP A 86 -5.68 12.34 -21.28
C ASP A 86 -5.88 12.68 -19.79
N ASP A 87 -5.59 11.73 -18.89
CA ASP A 87 -5.76 11.91 -17.44
C ASP A 87 -4.46 12.33 -16.74
N LYS A 88 -3.32 12.19 -17.43
CA LYS A 88 -1.99 12.34 -16.85
C LYS A 88 -1.78 13.71 -16.21
N ASP A 89 -2.16 14.78 -16.91
CA ASP A 89 -1.95 16.14 -16.42
C ASP A 89 -2.83 16.44 -15.20
N LEU A 90 -4.10 16.01 -15.24
CA LEU A 90 -5.04 16.16 -14.12
C LEU A 90 -4.57 15.40 -12.89
N VAL A 91 -4.22 14.11 -13.05
CA VAL A 91 -3.78 13.26 -11.94
C VAL A 91 -2.51 13.81 -11.32
N LEU A 92 -1.54 14.27 -12.11
CA LEU A 92 -0.30 14.82 -11.57
C LEU A 92 -0.48 16.16 -10.88
N PHE A 93 -1.38 17.01 -11.36
CA PHE A 93 -1.75 18.24 -10.68
C PHE A 93 -2.36 17.96 -9.31
N LEU A 94 -3.32 17.03 -9.23
CA LEU A 94 -3.95 16.65 -7.96
C LEU A 94 -2.95 15.97 -7.01
N PHE A 95 -2.05 15.14 -7.55
CA PHE A 95 -0.99 14.50 -6.78
C PHE A 95 -0.08 15.56 -6.14
N GLN A 96 0.38 16.54 -6.92
CA GLN A 96 1.21 17.62 -6.40
C GLN A 96 0.49 18.42 -5.31
N ARG A 97 -0.79 18.74 -5.52
CA ARG A 97 -1.61 19.45 -4.54
C ARG A 97 -1.77 18.66 -3.24
N ALA A 98 -1.95 17.33 -3.31
CA ALA A 98 -2.04 16.46 -2.15
C ALA A 98 -0.72 16.43 -1.36
N LEU A 99 0.43 16.41 -2.05
CA LEU A 99 1.75 16.49 -1.40
C LEU A 99 1.96 17.80 -0.65
N GLU A 100 1.58 18.93 -1.26
CA GLU A 100 1.86 20.27 -0.70
C GLU A 100 0.93 20.64 0.46
N LYS A 101 -0.33 20.23 0.39
CA LYS A 101 -1.39 20.70 1.29
C LYS A 101 -1.94 19.63 2.21
N GLY A 102 -1.53 18.36 2.04
CA GLY A 102 -2.04 17.23 2.82
C GLY A 102 -3.54 17.00 2.66
N VAL A 103 -4.16 17.54 1.60
CA VAL A 103 -5.60 17.39 1.35
C VAL A 103 -5.86 16.15 0.51
N PRO A 104 -6.90 15.36 0.83
CA PRO A 104 -7.37 14.27 -0.03
C PRO A 104 -7.68 14.73 -1.45
N TYR A 105 -7.63 13.80 -2.40
CA TYR A 105 -8.14 14.02 -3.75
C TYR A 105 -9.66 14.23 -3.66
N GLU A 106 -10.13 15.43 -3.97
CA GLU A 106 -11.53 15.73 -4.26
C GLU A 106 -11.68 16.23 -5.69
#